data_AF-A0A2N5HMC6-F1
#
_entry.id   AF-A0A2N5HMC6-F1
#
_cell.length_a   1.000
_cell.length_b   1.000
_cell.length_c   1.000
_cell.angle_alpha   90.00
_cell.angle_beta   90.00
_cell.angle_gamma   90.00
#
_symmetry.space_group_name_H-M   'P 1'
#
loop_
_entity.id
_entity.type
_entity.pdbx_description
1 polymer ?
#
loop_
_entity_poly.entity_id
_entity_poly.type
_entity_poly.pdbx_seq_one_letter_code
_entity_poly.pdbx_strand_id
1 'polypeptide(L)' 'MMFLNWYPFKNKIIKQSIYIVLFTLAIVIYEAIALLPEPWGYFHNGWWKLWYSAIIDPILLLMLLGYYKLICKTEKNL' A
#
# COMPACT_ATOMS: atom_id res chain seq x y z
N MET A 1 0.13 -15.04 4.54
CA MET A 1 0.08 -14.73 3.09
C MET A 1 0.48 -13.26 2.94
N MET A 2 1.47 -12.94 2.10
CA MET A 2 1.87 -11.53 1.88
C MET A 2 0.89 -10.86 0.91
N PHE A 3 0.49 -9.61 1.16
CA PHE A 3 -0.49 -8.89 0.32
C PHE A 3 -0.06 -8.80 -1.16
N LEU A 4 1.25 -8.76 -1.42
CA LEU A 4 1.84 -8.80 -2.76
C LEU A 4 1.42 -10.02 -3.59
N ASN A 5 1.13 -11.16 -2.94
CA ASN A 5 0.69 -12.38 -3.64
C ASN A 5 -0.73 -12.24 -4.21
N TRP A 6 -1.54 -11.33 -3.68
CA TRP A 6 -2.89 -11.07 -4.16
C TRP A 6 -2.96 -10.01 -5.25
N TYR A 7 -1.84 -9.34 -5.55
CA TYR A 7 -1.83 -8.34 -6.59
C TYR A 7 -2.10 -8.97 -7.96
N PRO A 8 -3.10 -8.48 -8.72
CA PRO A 8 -3.56 -9.16 -9.93
C PRO A 8 -2.68 -8.82 -11.15
N PHE A 9 -1.42 -9.28 -11.16
CA PHE A 9 -0.42 -9.00 -12.20
C PHE A 9 -0.87 -9.36 -13.63
N LYS A 10 -1.70 -10.39 -13.78
CA LYS A 10 -2.17 -10.90 -15.09
C LYS A 10 -3.48 -10.24 -15.57
N ASN A 11 -4.11 -9.40 -14.76
CA ASN A 11 -5.41 -8.80 -15.07
C ASN A 11 -5.27 -7.41 -15.72
N LYS A 12 -6.38 -6.90 -16.27
CA LYS A 12 -6.48 -5.54 -16.82
C LYS A 12 -5.99 -4.48 -15.82
N ILE A 13 -5.40 -3.41 -16.35
CA ILE A 13 -4.89 -2.26 -15.58
C ILE A 13 -5.96 -1.70 -14.62
N ILE A 14 -7.23 -1.71 -15.00
CA ILE A 14 -8.34 -1.26 -14.13
C ILE A 14 -8.39 -2.05 -12.82
N LYS A 15 -8.27 -3.39 -12.86
CA LYS A 15 -8.28 -4.22 -11.64
C LYS A 15 -7.04 -3.97 -10.78
N GLN A 16 -5.92 -3.65 -11.42
CA GLN A 16 -4.68 -3.29 -10.73
C GLN A 16 -4.81 -1.94 -10.01
N SER A 17 -5.35 -0.93 -10.69
CA SER A 17 -5.64 0.38 -10.11
C SER A 17 -6.61 0.29 -8.93
N ILE A 18 -7.68 -0.50 -9.06
CA ILE A 18 -8.64 -0.71 -7.96
C ILE A 18 -7.96 -1.33 -6.74
N TYR A 19 -7.08 -2.32 -6.94
CA TYR A 19 -6.33 -2.93 -5.84
C TYR A 19 -5.48 -1.89 -5.11
N ILE A 20 -4.74 -1.04 -5.84
CA ILE A 20 -3.89 0.01 -5.26
C ILE A 20 -4.73 1.02 -4.48
N VAL A 21 -5.87 1.44 -5.04
CA VAL A 21 -6.79 2.39 -4.38
C VAL A 21 -7.35 1.80 -3.10
N LEU A 22 -7.83 0.55 -3.12
CA LEU A 22 -8.36 -0.11 -1.91
C LEU A 22 -7.28 -0.31 -0.85
N PHE A 23 -6.08 -0.69 -1.25
CA PHE A 23 -4.95 -0.86 -0.34
C PHE A 23 -4.55 0.46 0.32
N THR A 24 -4.43 1.52 -0.49
CA THR A 24 -4.13 2.88 0.00
C THR A 24 -5.23 3.37 0.93
N LEU A 25 -6.50 3.16 0.57
CA LEU A 25 -7.64 3.54 1.40
C LEU A 25 -7.61 2.83 2.76
N ALA A 26 -7.26 1.54 2.78
CA ALA A 26 -7.13 0.80 4.03
C ALA A 26 -6.03 1.37 4.93
N ILE A 27 -4.87 1.76 4.38
CA ILE A 27 -3.78 2.39 5.14
C ILE A 27 -4.21 3.75 5.67
N VAL A 28 -4.79 4.61 4.82
CA VAL A 28 -5.23 5.94 5.23
C VAL A 28 -6.31 5.87 6.31
N ILE A 29 -7.25 4.91 6.22
CA ILE A 29 -8.24 4.66 7.28
C ILE A 29 -7.55 4.23 8.58
N TYR A 30 -6.61 3.29 8.49
CA TYR A 30 -5.85 2.85 9.66
C TYR A 30 -5.10 4.01 10.32
N GLU A 31 -4.44 4.85 9.53
CA GLU A 31 -3.72 6.02 10.02
C GLU A 31 -4.68 7.05 10.65
N ALA A 32 -5.86 7.26 10.04
CA ALA A 32 -6.89 8.13 10.61
C ALA A 32 -7.40 7.61 11.96
N ILE A 33 -7.55 6.29 12.11
CA ILE A 33 -7.91 5.66 13.38
C ILE A 33 -6.77 5.83 14.39
N ALA A 34 -5.52 5.64 13.98
CA ALA A 34 -4.35 5.78 14.84
C ALA A 34 -4.12 7.23 15.34
N LEU A 35 -4.66 8.22 14.64
CA LEU A 35 -4.65 9.64 15.00
C LEU A 35 -5.78 10.06 15.94
N LEU A 36 -6.76 9.19 16.20
CA LEU A 36 -7.80 9.46 17.19
C LEU A 36 -7.20 9.63 18.59
N PRO A 37 -7.87 10.34 19.51
CA PRO A 37 -7.45 10.35 20.91
C PRO A 37 -7.61 8.95 21.54
N GLU A 38 -7.00 8.78 22.72
CA GLU A 38 -7.17 7.57 23.52
C GLU A 38 -8.67 7.26 23.71
N PRO A 39 -9.09 5.99 23.62
CA PRO A 39 -8.27 4.76 23.63
C PRO A 39 -7.87 4.21 22.24
N TRP A 40 -8.34 4.82 21.14
CA TRP A 40 -8.26 4.22 19.80
C TRP A 40 -7.01 4.63 19.02
N GLY A 41 -6.44 5.80 19.32
CA GLY A 41 -5.22 6.29 18.72
C GLY A 41 -4.27 6.89 19.74
N TYR A 42 -2.99 6.79 19.43
CA TYR A 42 -1.87 7.21 20.26
C TYR A 42 -0.84 8.03 19.46
N PHE A 43 -0.94 8.02 18.13
CA PHE A 43 0.06 8.62 17.26
C PHE A 43 -0.28 10.08 16.99
N HIS A 44 0.63 10.96 17.39
CA HIS A 44 0.60 12.36 16.98
C HIS A 44 1.55 12.53 15.80
N ASN A 45 1.02 12.52 14.59
CA ASN A 45 1.81 12.62 13.35
C ASN A 45 2.45 14.00 13.12
N GLY A 46 2.33 14.93 14.08
CA GLY A 46 2.98 16.24 14.05
C GLY A 46 2.64 17.01 12.78
N TRP A 47 3.62 17.15 11.89
CA TRP A 47 3.51 17.87 10.61
C TRP A 47 3.02 16.98 9.45
N TRP A 48 2.94 15.66 9.68
CA TRP A 48 2.54 14.69 8.68
C TRP A 48 1.02 14.61 8.58
N LYS A 49 0.49 14.98 7.41
CA LYS A 49 -0.94 14.93 7.09
C LYS A 49 -1.28 13.64 6.37
N LEU A 50 -2.49 13.12 6.60
CA LEU A 50 -3.07 11.95 5.93
C LEU A 50 -2.96 12.01 4.39
N TRP A 51 -2.99 13.22 3.81
CA TRP A 51 -2.84 13.42 2.37
C TRP A 51 -1.45 13.06 1.84
N TYR A 52 -0.40 13.19 2.65
CA TYR A 52 0.94 12.75 2.27
C TYR A 52 0.96 11.23 2.12
N SER A 53 0.40 10.49 3.09
CA SER A 53 0.27 9.03 3.03
C SER A 53 -0.56 8.60 1.82
N ALA A 54 -1.69 9.27 1.56
CA ALA A 54 -2.55 8.98 0.41
C ALA A 54 -1.83 9.06 -0.96
N ILE A 55 -0.73 9.82 -1.06
CA ILE A 55 0.10 9.93 -2.27
C ILE A 55 1.33 9.00 -2.20
N ILE A 56 1.97 8.92 -1.03
CA ILE A 56 3.24 8.22 -0.83
C ILE A 56 3.02 6.70 -0.78
N ASP A 57 1.97 6.23 -0.13
CA ASP A 57 1.61 4.82 0.00
C ASP A 57 1.41 4.11 -1.36
N PRO A 58 0.65 4.65 -2.33
CA PRO A 58 0.51 4.01 -3.64
C PRO A 58 1.83 4.00 -4.41
N ILE A 59 2.70 5.02 -4.25
CA ILE A 59 4.03 5.05 -4.87
C ILE A 59 4.92 3.95 -4.28
N LEU A 60 4.95 3.81 -2.95
CA LEU A 60 5.67 2.74 -2.25
C LEU A 60 5.17 1.37 -2.67
N LEU A 61 3.85 1.19 -2.76
CA LEU A 61 3.26 -0.06 -3.20
C LEU A 61 3.70 -0.42 -4.62
N LEU A 62 3.72 0.55 -5.54
CA LEU A 62 4.20 0.35 -6.91
C LEU A 62 5.69 -0.03 -6.95
N MET A 63 6.54 0.63 -6.16
CA MET A 63 7.97 0.28 -6.06
C MET A 63 8.14 -1.15 -5.54
N LEU A 64 7.40 -1.51 -4.49
CA LEU A 64 7.46 -2.84 -3.89
C LEU A 64 6.98 -3.93 -4.85
N LEU A 65 5.89 -3.69 -5.58
CA LEU A 65 5.40 -4.61 -6.62
C LEU A 65 6.40 -4.77 -7.77
N GLY A 66 7.07 -3.68 -8.17
CA GLY A 66 8.14 -3.71 -9.15
C GLY A 66 9.30 -4.59 -8.70
N TYR A 67 9.74 -4.42 -7.45
CA TYR A 67 10.81 -5.21 -6.86
C TYR A 67 10.42 -6.68 -6.72
N TYR A 68 9.21 -6.97 -6.24
CA TYR A 68 8.68 -8.33 -6.15
C TYR A 68 8.65 -9.03 -7.52
N LYS A 69 8.17 -8.33 -8.55
CA LYS A 69 8.15 -8.85 -9.93
C LYS A 69 9.58 -9.12 -10.44
N LEU A 70 10.54 -8.27 -10.09
CA LEU A 70 11.94 -8.43 -10.46
C LEU A 70 12.52 -9.69 -9.81
N ILE A 71 12.32 -9.89 -8.51
CA ILE A 71 12.79 -11.10 -7.81
C ILE A 71 12.19 -12.36 -8.44
N CYS A 72 10.86 -12.42 -8.61
CA CYS A 72 10.23 -13.60 -9.22
C CYS A 72 10.69 -13.85 -10.67
N LYS A 73 11.11 -12.80 -11.39
CA LYS A 73 11.72 -12.96 -12.72
C LYS A 73 13.12 -13.55 -12.58
N THR A 74 13.94 -13.04 -11.67
CA THR A 74 15.30 -13.56 -11.43
C THR A 74 15.27 -15.02 -10.98
N GLU A 75 14.40 -15.39 -10.05
CA GLU A 75 14.24 -16.77 -9.57
C GLU A 75 13.80 -17.75 -10.67
N LYS A 76 13.05 -17.30 -11.67
CA LYS A 76 12.63 -18.15 -12.80
C LYS A 76 13.68 -18.30 -13.89
N ASN A 77 14.67 -17.41 -13.91
CA ASN A 77 15.78 -17.46 -14.87
C ASN A 77 17.03 -18.13 -14.26
N LEU A 78 16.99 -18.47 -12.97
CA LEU A 78 17.92 -19.37 -12.26
C LEU A 78 17.40 -20.81 -12.36
#